data_AF-A0A1B0D7U5-F1
#
_entry.id   AF-A0A1B0D7U5-F1
#
_cell.length_a   1.000
_cell.length_b   1.000
_cell.length_c   1.000
_cell.angle_alpha   90.00
_cell.angle_beta   90.00
_cell.angle_gamma   90.00
#
_symmetry.space_group_name_H-M   'P 1'
#
loop_
_entity.id
_entity.type
_entity.pdbx_description
1 polymer ?
#
loop_
_entity_poly.entity_id
_entity_poly.type
_entity_poly.pdbx_seq_one_letter_code
_entity_poly.pdbx_strand_id
1 'polypeptide(L)'
;MDEETLEKQQIAIDGCRETAFIYAITSAAVTHSIAKACSEGTIESCTCDYSHQSKVPVWEWGGCSDNIGFGIKFAREFVDTGERGRNFREKMNLHNNEAGRASQ
;
A
#
# COMPACT_ATOMS: atom_id res chain seq x y z
N MET A 1 -15.70 -27.48 16.82
CA MET A 1 -14.65 -26.48 16.56
C MET A 1 -15.08 -25.28 17.37
N ASP A 2 -14.39 -25.12 18.48
CA ASP A 2 -14.98 -24.56 19.69
C ASP A 2 -14.57 -23.10 19.75
N GLU A 3 -15.37 -22.24 20.39
CA GLU A 3 -15.15 -20.79 20.44
C GLU A 3 -13.73 -20.43 20.94
N GLU A 4 -13.21 -21.21 21.89
CA GLU A 4 -11.84 -21.12 22.40
C GLU A 4 -10.75 -21.49 21.36
N THR A 5 -11.09 -22.36 20.41
CA THR A 5 -10.18 -22.76 19.31
C THR A 5 -10.12 -21.67 18.23
N LEU A 6 -11.26 -21.02 17.96
CA LEU A 6 -11.35 -19.87 17.05
C LEU A 6 -10.59 -18.66 17.60
N GLU A 7 -10.70 -18.37 18.89
CA GLU A 7 -9.90 -17.32 19.53
C GLU A 7 -8.40 -17.63 19.51
N LYS A 8 -7.99 -18.87 19.77
CA LYS A 8 -6.56 -19.27 19.70
C LYS A 8 -6.00 -19.23 18.28
N GLN A 9 -6.79 -19.58 17.27
CA GLN A 9 -6.39 -19.40 15.86
C GLN A 9 -6.30 -17.93 15.48
N GLN A 10 -7.25 -17.11 15.93
CA GLN A 10 -7.22 -15.66 15.74
C GLN A 10 -5.96 -15.05 16.38
N ILE A 11 -5.68 -15.37 17.65
CA ILE A 11 -4.49 -14.90 18.38
C ILE A 11 -3.17 -15.41 17.74
N ALA A 12 -3.14 -16.61 17.15
CA ALA A 12 -1.96 -17.15 16.48
C ALA A 12 -1.67 -16.52 15.10
N ILE A 13 -2.70 -16.05 14.40
CA ILE A 13 -2.57 -15.25 13.17
C ILE A 13 -2.20 -13.80 13.54
N ASP A 14 -2.55 -13.36 14.74
CA ASP A 14 -2.32 -12.01 15.24
C ASP A 14 -0.87 -11.79 15.69
N GLY A 15 0.01 -11.47 14.73
CA GLY A 15 1.40 -11.06 14.98
C GLY A 15 2.48 -12.02 14.52
N CYS A 16 2.15 -13.00 13.67
CA CYS A 16 3.14 -13.86 13.01
C CYS A 16 3.78 -13.19 11.78
N ARG A 17 4.90 -13.74 11.29
CA ARG A 17 5.67 -13.19 10.16
C ARG A 17 4.87 -13.26 8.85
N GLU A 18 4.05 -14.28 8.71
CA GLU A 18 3.18 -14.53 7.57
C GLU A 18 2.12 -13.43 7.47
N THR A 19 1.52 -13.05 8.59
CA THR A 19 0.58 -11.91 8.66
C THR A 19 1.29 -10.61 8.31
N ALA A 20 2.50 -10.37 8.83
CA ALA A 20 3.28 -9.19 8.46
C ALA A 20 3.51 -9.07 6.95
N PHE A 21 3.82 -10.18 6.28
CA PHE A 21 3.93 -10.23 4.83
C PHE A 21 2.60 -9.92 4.12
N ILE A 22 1.47 -10.47 4.61
CA ILE A 22 0.14 -10.20 4.04
C ILE A 22 -0.20 -8.70 4.10
N TYR A 23 0.01 -8.05 5.25
CA TYR A 23 -0.22 -6.61 5.39
C TYR A 23 0.67 -5.81 4.40
N ALA A 24 1.96 -6.14 4.34
CA ALA A 24 2.89 -5.48 3.43
C ALA A 24 2.49 -5.66 1.96
N ILE A 25 2.28 -6.89 1.49
CA ILE A 25 2.00 -7.14 0.07
C ILE A 25 0.64 -6.59 -0.35
N THR A 26 -0.37 -6.65 0.52
CA THR A 26 -1.69 -6.08 0.23
C THR A 26 -1.59 -4.57 0.08
N SER A 27 -0.88 -3.92 1.01
CA SER A 27 -0.67 -2.47 0.99
C SER A 27 0.12 -2.03 -0.25
N ALA A 28 1.18 -2.76 -0.63
CA ALA A 28 1.94 -2.53 -1.86
C ALA A 28 1.07 -2.71 -3.12
N ALA A 29 0.26 -3.77 -3.17
CA ALA A 29 -0.61 -4.05 -4.31
C ALA A 29 -1.68 -2.97 -4.52
N VAL A 30 -2.27 -2.43 -3.45
CA VAL A 30 -3.20 -1.29 -3.54
C VAL A 30 -2.47 -0.06 -4.10
N THR A 31 -1.29 0.27 -3.57
CA THR A 31 -0.49 1.39 -4.10
C THR A 31 -0.17 1.23 -5.58
N HIS A 32 0.31 0.05 -6.00
CA HIS A 32 0.62 -0.22 -7.40
C HIS A 32 -0.61 -0.10 -8.30
N SER A 33 -1.71 -0.76 -7.92
CA SER A 33 -2.92 -0.81 -8.73
C SER A 33 -3.53 0.58 -8.92
N ILE A 34 -3.53 1.41 -7.87
CA ILE A 34 -4.04 2.78 -7.94
C ILE A 34 -3.12 3.68 -8.75
N ALA A 35 -1.80 3.60 -8.53
CA ALA A 35 -0.82 4.38 -9.29
C ALA A 35 -0.92 4.11 -10.80
N LYS A 36 -1.12 2.85 -11.17
CA LYS A 36 -1.35 2.42 -12.55
C LYS A 36 -2.71 2.85 -13.10
N ALA A 37 -3.77 2.74 -12.30
CA ALA A 37 -5.09 3.22 -12.72
C ALA A 37 -5.09 4.74 -13.02
N CYS A 38 -4.24 5.51 -12.32
CA CYS A 38 -4.03 6.93 -12.59
C CYS A 38 -3.34 7.17 -13.95
N SER A 39 -2.37 6.35 -14.33
CA SER A 39 -1.68 6.50 -15.62
C SER A 39 -2.53 5.99 -16.80
N GLU A 40 -3.39 5.01 -16.56
CA GLU A 40 -4.39 4.54 -17.53
C GLU A 40 -5.55 5.54 -17.73
N GLY A 41 -5.69 6.53 -16.84
CA GLY A 41 -6.79 7.50 -16.87
C GLY A 41 -8.15 6.93 -16.44
N THR A 42 -8.14 5.79 -15.76
CA THR A 42 -9.37 5.11 -15.27
C THR A 42 -9.97 5.83 -14.06
N ILE A 43 -9.16 6.60 -13.32
CA ILE A 43 -9.57 7.35 -12.12
C ILE A 43 -9.41 8.85 -12.40
N GLU A 44 -10.52 9.60 -12.35
CA GLU A 44 -10.53 11.04 -12.66
C GLU A 44 -9.85 11.92 -11.60
N SER A 45 -9.73 11.42 -10.37
CA SER A 45 -9.20 12.18 -9.23
C SER A 45 -7.67 12.24 -9.16
N CYS A 46 -6.97 11.60 -10.09
CA CYS A 46 -5.52 11.61 -10.20
C CYS A 46 -5.07 11.71 -11.66
N THR A 47 -3.78 12.02 -11.83
CA THR A 47 -3.12 12.16 -13.14
C THR A 47 -1.82 11.36 -13.15
N CYS A 48 -1.17 11.26 -14.32
CA CYS A 48 0.21 10.81 -14.43
C CYS A 48 1.15 11.58 -13.48
N ASP A 49 2.27 10.95 -13.11
CA ASP A 49 3.39 11.67 -12.50
C ASP A 49 4.30 12.29 -13.57
N TYR A 50 4.53 13.59 -13.46
CA TYR A 50 5.37 14.38 -14.36
C TYR A 50 6.62 14.93 -13.66
N SER A 51 6.87 14.56 -12.40
CA SER A 51 8.01 15.02 -11.60
C SER A 51 9.36 14.73 -12.26
N HIS A 52 9.44 13.69 -13.09
CA HIS A 52 10.65 13.24 -13.76
C HIS A 52 10.87 13.81 -15.17
N GLN A 53 10.02 14.72 -15.68
CA GLN A 53 10.12 15.26 -17.06
C GLN A 53 11.29 16.24 -17.31
N SER A 54 12.45 15.99 -16.71
CA SER A 54 13.67 16.78 -16.93
C SER A 54 14.26 16.49 -18.30
N LYS A 55 14.57 17.52 -19.09
CA LYS A 55 15.30 17.33 -20.35
C LYS A 55 16.75 16.98 -20.06
N VAL A 56 17.18 15.77 -20.43
CA VAL A 56 18.59 15.41 -20.47
C VAL A 56 19.09 15.40 -21.92
N PRO A 57 20.35 15.77 -22.20
CA PRO A 57 20.79 16.05 -23.57
C PRO A 57 20.77 14.86 -24.54
N VAL A 58 20.69 13.63 -24.01
CA VAL A 58 20.86 12.38 -24.76
C VAL A 58 19.54 11.63 -24.96
N TRP A 59 18.53 11.92 -24.13
CA TRP A 59 17.22 11.28 -24.20
C TRP A 59 16.18 12.13 -23.46
N GLU A 60 14.91 12.01 -23.84
CA GLU A 60 13.83 12.76 -23.18
C GLU A 60 12.92 11.80 -22.43
N TRP A 61 12.58 12.15 -21.18
CA TRP A 61 11.46 11.52 -20.49
C TRP A 61 10.16 11.87 -21.22
N GLY A 62 9.29 10.88 -21.43
CA GLY A 62 8.03 11.07 -22.13
C GLY A 62 6.99 10.05 -21.70
N GLY A 63 5.77 10.20 -22.20
CA GLY A 63 4.63 9.36 -21.83
C GLY A 63 4.01 9.74 -20.49
N CYS A 64 3.33 8.78 -19.88
CA CYS A 64 2.59 8.92 -18.65
C CYS A 64 3.14 7.94 -17.62
N SER A 65 3.86 8.45 -16.62
CA SER A 65 4.39 7.63 -15.53
C SER A 65 3.29 7.36 -14.49
N ASP A 66 3.33 6.17 -13.88
CA ASP A 66 2.46 5.80 -12.77
C ASP A 66 2.62 6.78 -11.61
N ASN A 67 1.51 7.22 -11.03
CA ASN A 67 1.52 8.17 -9.93
C ASN A 67 1.61 7.45 -8.58
N ILE A 68 2.81 6.96 -8.26
CA ILE A 68 3.09 6.21 -7.04
C ILE A 68 2.78 7.05 -5.79
N GLY A 69 3.07 8.35 -5.81
CA GLY A 69 2.79 9.26 -4.69
C GLY A 69 1.29 9.30 -4.35
N PHE A 70 0.43 9.38 -5.36
CA PHE A 70 -1.02 9.27 -5.17
C PHE A 70 -1.41 7.88 -4.65
N GLY A 71 -0.85 6.81 -5.23
CA GLY A 71 -1.09 5.43 -4.79
C GLY A 71 -0.71 5.18 -3.32
N ILE A 72 0.40 5.72 -2.84
CA ILE A 72 0.82 5.62 -1.43
C ILE A 72 -0.16 6.36 -0.53
N LYS A 73 -0.54 7.59 -0.90
CA LYS A 73 -1.49 8.40 -0.12
C LYS A 73 -2.84 7.70 -0.01
N PHE A 74 -3.38 7.23 -1.13
CA PHE A 74 -4.64 6.51 -1.16
C PHE A 74 -4.57 5.23 -0.33
N ALA A 75 -3.52 4.42 -0.50
CA ALA A 75 -3.38 3.17 0.23
C ALA A 75 -3.22 3.40 1.74
N ARG A 76 -2.53 4.47 2.16
CA ARG A 76 -2.50 4.88 3.58
C ARG A 76 -3.89 5.21 4.11
N GLU A 77 -4.67 6.02 3.40
CA GLU A 77 -6.02 6.40 3.83
C GLU A 77 -6.99 5.20 3.82
N PHE A 78 -6.85 4.29 2.85
CA PHE A 78 -7.75 3.14 2.68
C PHE A 78 -7.37 1.92 3.53
N VAL A 79 -6.12 1.45 3.44
CA VAL A 79 -5.68 0.21 4.11
C VAL A 79 -5.52 0.42 5.61
N ASP A 80 -5.07 1.59 6.05
CA ASP A 80 -4.83 1.85 7.48
C ASP A 80 -6.10 2.24 8.24
N THR A 81 -7.23 2.43 7.54
CA THR A 81 -8.53 2.79 8.14
C THR A 81 -8.99 1.78 9.20
N GLY A 82 -8.60 0.51 9.10
CA GLY A 82 -8.91 -0.52 10.10
C GLY A 82 -8.07 -0.44 11.38
N GLU A 83 -6.89 0.19 11.34
CA GLU A 83 -5.86 0.12 12.39
C GLU A 83 -5.90 1.36 13.30
N ARG A 84 -7.05 1.57 13.98
CA ARG A 84 -7.34 2.81 14.73
C ARG A 84 -7.00 2.79 16.22
N GLY A 85 -6.75 1.62 16.81
CA GLY A 85 -6.43 1.54 18.22
C GLY A 85 -4.97 1.85 18.53
N ARG A 86 -4.59 1.62 19.80
CA ARG A 86 -3.26 1.96 20.34
C ARG A 86 -2.45 0.73 20.75
N ASN A 87 -2.91 -0.47 20.39
CA ASN A 87 -2.28 -1.71 20.77
C ASN A 87 -1.01 -1.96 19.93
N PHE A 88 -0.07 -2.75 20.46
CA PHE A 88 1.18 -3.07 19.78
C PHE A 88 0.96 -3.73 18.42
N ARG A 89 -0.10 -4.54 18.29
CA ARG A 89 -0.51 -5.18 17.04
C ARG A 89 -0.86 -4.16 15.97
N GLU A 90 -1.72 -3.19 16.27
CA GLU A 90 -2.15 -2.19 15.29
C GLU A 90 -0.96 -1.35 14.82
N LYS A 91 -0.05 -1.02 15.74
CA LYS A 91 1.22 -0.37 15.37
C LYS A 91 2.10 -1.24 14.49
N MET A 92 2.15 -2.55 14.73
CA MET A 92 2.86 -3.50 13.88
C MET A 92 2.22 -3.59 12.50
N ASN A 93 0.90 -3.65 12.42
CA ASN A 93 0.15 -3.66 11.15
C ASN A 93 0.41 -2.39 10.34
N LEU A 94 0.33 -1.21 10.98
CA LEU A 94 0.68 0.07 10.35
C LEU A 94 2.12 0.08 9.84
N HIS A 95 3.07 -0.46 10.61
CA HIS A 95 4.46 -0.58 10.20
C HIS A 95 4.61 -1.50 8.98
N ASN A 96 3.96 -2.67 8.98
CA ASN A 96 4.01 -3.62 7.87
C ASN A 96 3.37 -3.04 6.61
N ASN A 97 2.22 -2.36 6.75
CA ASN A 97 1.56 -1.65 5.66
C ASN A 97 2.47 -0.58 5.03
N GLU A 98 3.17 0.18 5.86
CA GLU A 98 4.11 1.20 5.40
C GLU A 98 5.31 0.57 4.71
N ALA A 99 5.87 -0.50 5.27
CA ALA A 99 6.97 -1.25 4.65
C ALA A 99 6.59 -1.77 3.26
N GLY A 100 5.35 -2.24 3.09
CA GLY A 100 4.80 -2.63 1.80
C GLY A 100 4.76 -1.48 0.79
N ARG A 101 4.16 -0.34 1.16
CA ARG A 101 3.98 0.80 0.24
C ARG A 101 5.29 1.50 -0.12
N ALA A 102 6.27 1.47 0.77
CA ALA A 102 7.60 2.02 0.53
C ALA A 102 8.49 1.16 -0.39
N SER A 103 8.02 -0.02 -0.83
CA SER A 103 8.78 -0.93 -1.68
C SER A 103 8.63 -0.70 -3.19
N GLN A 104 7.89 0.34 -3.59
CA GLN A 104 7.59 0.71 -4.97
C GLN A 104 8.66 1.61 -5.60
#